data_AF-A0A535G578-F1
#
_entry.id   AF-A0A535G578-F1
#
_cell.length_a   1.000
_cell.length_b   1.000
_cell.length_c   1.000
_cell.angle_alpha   90.00
_cell.angle_beta   90.00
_cell.angle_gamma   90.00
#
_symmetry.space_group_name_H-M   'P 1'
#
loop_
_entity.id
_entity.type
_entity.pdbx_description
1 polymer ?
#
loop_
_entity_poly.entity_id
_entity_poly.type
_entity_poly.pdbx_seq_one_letter_code
_entity_poly.pdbx_strand_id
1 'polypeptide(L)' 'TSIDVNSLHHQAVKSAAPELRVTGKSDDGVIEAMESPERRFLIAVQWHPEEIDDLPWVRRLFQGFAKAARTAS' A
#
# COMPACT_ATOMS: atom_id res chain seq x y z
N THR A 1 -12.42 3.62 8.02
CA THR A 1 -11.76 4.87 7.62
C THR A 1 -11.45 4.81 6.15
N SER A 2 -11.60 5.90 5.40
CA SER A 2 -11.27 6.00 3.97
C SER A 2 -10.23 7.09 3.72
N ILE A 3 -9.49 7.00 2.61
CA ILE A 3 -8.56 8.01 2.10
C ILE A 3 -8.72 8.09 0.58
N ASP A 4 -8.47 9.27 0.00
CA ASP A 4 -8.44 9.44 -1.44
C ASP A 4 -7.04 9.17 -1.99
N VAL A 5 -6.95 8.44 -3.10
CA VAL A 5 -5.70 8.06 -3.78
C VAL A 5 -5.85 8.29 -5.29
N ASN A 6 -4.74 8.39 -6.01
CA ASN A 6 -4.77 8.40 -7.48
C ASN A 6 -4.94 6.98 -8.04
N SER A 7 -5.35 6.85 -9.30
CA SER A 7 -5.43 5.57 -9.99
C SER A 7 -4.86 5.73 -11.40
N LEU A 8 -3.74 5.04 -11.66
CA LEU A 8 -2.97 5.14 -12.90
C LEU A 8 -2.55 3.73 -13.36
N HIS A 9 -3.50 2.80 -13.48
CA HIS A 9 -3.23 1.42 -13.86
C HIS A 9 -4.34 0.84 -14.75
N HIS A 10 -3.96 -0.01 -15.70
CA HIS A 10 -4.90 -0.77 -16.55
C HIS A 10 -5.15 -2.19 -16.04
N GLN A 11 -4.34 -2.65 -15.09
CA GLN A 11 -4.39 -3.99 -14.52
C GLN A 11 -4.54 -3.88 -13.01
N ALA A 12 -5.10 -4.92 -12.40
CA ALA A 12 -5.32 -4.99 -10.97
C ALA A 12 -5.20 -6.43 -10.47
N VAL A 13 -4.93 -6.58 -9.18
CA VAL A 13 -4.86 -7.89 -8.53
C VAL A 13 -6.27 -8.50 -8.45
N LYS A 14 -6.47 -9.62 -9.16
CA LYS A 14 -7.73 -10.39 -9.09
C LYS A 14 -7.87 -11.16 -7.78
N SER A 15 -6.78 -11.73 -7.28
CA SER A 15 -6.76 -12.55 -6.08
C SER A 15 -5.40 -12.42 -5.40
N ALA A 16 -5.41 -12.05 -4.11
CA ALA A 16 -4.20 -11.98 -3.31
C ALA A 16 -3.64 -13.38 -3.05
N ALA A 17 -2.32 -13.49 -2.97
CA ALA A 17 -1.67 -14.71 -2.49
C ALA A 17 -2.05 -14.99 -1.03
N PRO A 18 -2.11 -16.25 -0.58
CA PRO A 18 -2.51 -16.60 0.80
C PRO A 18 -1.69 -15.90 1.91
N GLU A 19 -0.43 -15.57 1.62
CA GLU A 19 0.52 -14.93 2.53
C GLU A 19 0.33 -13.41 2.61
N LEU A 20 -0.55 -12.85 1.78
CA LEU A 20 -0.89 -11.43 1.74
C LEU A 20 -2.30 -11.20 2.31
N ARG A 21 -2.39 -10.20 3.17
CA ARG A 21 -3.64 -9.69 3.70
C ARG A 21 -4.07 -8.48 2.88
N VAL A 22 -5.27 -8.50 2.31
CA VAL A 22 -5.89 -7.32 1.71
C VAL A 22 -6.27 -6.34 2.81
N THR A 23 -5.78 -5.11 2.72
CA THR A 23 -5.97 -4.05 3.71
C THR A 23 -6.65 -2.80 3.15
N GLY A 24 -6.77 -2.69 1.82
CA GLY A 24 -7.49 -1.61 1.17
C GLY A 24 -8.17 -2.09 -0.11
N LYS A 25 -9.39 -1.60 -0.32
CA LYS A 25 -10.15 -1.76 -1.56
C LYS A 25 -10.82 -0.45 -1.91
N SER A 26 -10.97 -0.18 -3.20
CA SER A 26 -11.84 0.85 -3.75
C SER A 26 -13.31 0.42 -3.71
N ASP A 27 -14.22 1.36 -4.02
CA ASP A 27 -15.67 1.13 -3.99
C ASP A 27 -16.14 0.11 -5.04
N ASP A 28 -15.40 -0.08 -6.13
CA ASP A 28 -15.64 -1.13 -7.14
C ASP A 28 -15.03 -2.49 -6.78
N GLY A 29 -14.39 -2.59 -5.61
CA GLY A 29 -13.85 -3.82 -5.05
C GLY A 29 -12.45 -4.18 -5.51
N VAL A 30 -11.80 -3.34 -6.33
CA VAL A 30 -10.39 -3.51 -6.71
C VAL A 30 -9.51 -3.49 -5.46
N ILE A 31 -8.53 -4.40 -5.41
CA ILE A 31 -7.57 -4.46 -4.30
C ILE A 31 -6.54 -3.34 -4.51
N GLU A 32 -6.56 -2.37 -3.60
CA GLU A 32 -5.70 -1.19 -3.65
C GLU A 32 -4.50 -1.28 -2.70
N ALA A 33 -4.64 -2.00 -1.58
CA ALA A 33 -3.55 -2.22 -0.64
C ALA A 33 -3.52 -3.64 -0.08
N MET A 34 -2.30 -4.14 0.12
CA MET A 34 -2.02 -5.40 0.77
C MET A 34 -0.81 -5.28 1.70
N GLU A 35 -0.74 -6.14 2.70
CA GLU A 35 0.43 -6.30 3.56
C GLU A 35 0.74 -7.78 3.80
N SER A 36 1.94 -8.11 4.27
CA SER A 36 2.23 -9.46 4.74
C SER A 36 2.42 -9.46 6.27
N PRO A 37 1.59 -10.20 7.03
CA PRO A 37 1.77 -10.32 8.48
C PRO A 37 3.03 -11.13 8.85
N GLU A 38 3.60 -11.89 7.90
CA GLU A 38 4.78 -12.74 8.10
C GLU A 38 6.11 -12.02 7.81
N ARG A 39 6.05 -10.82 7.24
CA ARG A 39 7.24 -10.02 6.93
C ARG A 39 7.32 -8.86 7.91
N ARG A 40 8.52 -8.55 8.40
CA ARG A 40 8.77 -7.38 9.25
C ARG A 40 8.21 -6.09 8.65
N PHE A 41 8.36 -5.93 7.35
CA PHE A 41 7.79 -4.81 6.61
C PHE A 41 7.51 -5.25 5.17
N LEU A 42 6.24 -5.32 4.82
CA LEU A 42 5.77 -5.45 3.45
C LEU A 42 4.43 -4.74 3.37
N ILE A 43 4.41 -3.63 2.63
CA ILE A 43 3.18 -2.92 2.26
C ILE A 43 3.25 -2.76 0.75
N ALA A 44 2.21 -3.22 0.07
CA ALA A 44 2.01 -3.07 -1.37
C ALA A 44 0.79 -2.19 -1.59
N VAL A 45 0.93 -1.21 -2.47
CA VAL A 45 -0.15 -0.28 -2.86
C VAL A 45 -0.24 -0.26 -4.38
N GLN A 46 -1.46 -0.15 -4.90
CA GLN A 46 -1.71 -0.12 -6.35
C GLN A 46 -1.71 1.31 -6.91
N TRP A 47 -2.08 2.30 -6.08
CA TRP A 47 -1.91 3.71 -6.39
C TRP A 47 -0.43 4.14 -6.38
N HIS A 48 -0.19 5.36 -6.84
CA HIS A 48 1.14 5.99 -6.92
C HIS A 48 1.30 7.01 -5.79
N PRO A 49 1.71 6.61 -4.57
CA PRO A 49 1.89 7.54 -3.45
C PRO A 49 2.93 8.64 -3.71
N GLU A 50 3.84 8.43 -4.66
CA GLU A 50 4.86 9.38 -5.10
C GLU A 50 4.31 10.52 -5.98
N GLU A 51 3.14 10.31 -6.59
CA GLU A 51 2.44 11.30 -7.44
C GLU A 51 1.31 12.02 -6.68
N ILE A 52 1.21 11.84 -5.36
CA ILE A 52 0.23 12.52 -4.50
C ILE A 52 0.93 13.67 -3.78
N ASP A 53 0.23 14.80 -3.65
CA ASP A 53 0.67 15.95 -2.86
C ASP A 53 1.11 15.54 -1.44
N ASP A 54 1.92 16.38 -0.82
CA ASP A 54 2.63 16.09 0.42
C ASP A 54 1.73 16.04 1.67
N LEU A 55 0.84 15.05 1.70
CA LEU A 55 -0.15 14.81 2.74
C LEU A 55 0.45 14.03 3.91
N PRO A 56 -0.02 14.26 5.15
CA PRO A 56 0.53 13.60 6.32
C PRO A 56 0.52 12.06 6.27
N TRP A 57 -0.44 11.44 5.59
CA TRP A 57 -0.51 9.98 5.48
C TRP A 57 0.47 9.42 4.43
N VAL A 58 0.68 10.13 3.32
CA VAL A 58 1.71 9.80 2.30
C VAL A 58 3.09 9.82 2.95
N ARG A 59 3.41 10.90 3.68
CA ARG A 59 4.66 11.00 4.45
C ARG A 59 4.86 9.82 5.39
N ARG A 60 3.81 9.41 6.12
CA ARG A 60 3.89 8.29 7.08
C ARG A 60 4.18 6.96 6.38
N LEU A 61 3.63 6.72 5.19
CA LEU A 61 3.91 5.51 4.41
C LEU A 61 5.41 5.41 4.07
N PHE A 62 5.99 6.47 3.49
CA PHE A 62 7.41 6.51 3.14
C PHE A 62 8.32 6.52 4.38
N GLN A 63 7.95 7.21 5.46
CA GLN A 63 8.69 7.18 6.73
C GLN A 63 8.70 5.78 7.35
N GLY A 64 7.58 5.07 7.28
CA GLY A 64 7.46 3.68 7.71
C GLY A 64 8.43 2.78 6.94
N PHE A 65 8.44 2.89 5.61
CA PHE A 65 9.39 2.17 4.76
C PHE A 65 10.85 2.50 5.10
N ALA A 66 11.21 3.79 5.17
CA ALA A 66 12.57 4.21 5.47
C ALA A 66 13.04 3.74 6.86
N LYS A 67 12.14 3.75 7.86
CA LYS A 67 12.43 3.20 9.19
C LYS A 67 12.70 1.71 9.14
N ALA A 68 11.88 0.94 8.44
CA ALA A 68 12.06 -0.50 8.30
C ALA A 68 13.34 -0.88 7.56
N ALA A 69 13.73 -0.10 6.54
CA ALA A 69 14.97 -0.30 5.81
C ALA A 69 16.21 -0.07 6.70
N ARG A 70 16.19 0.97 7.56
CA ARG A 70 17.30 1.25 8.48
C ARG A 70 17.51 0.18 9.56
N THR A 71 16.47 -0.55 9.93
CA THR A 71 16.54 -1.60 10.94
C THR A 71 16.72 -2.99 10.33
N ALA A 72 16.90 -3.08 9.02
CA ALA A 72 17.26 -4.31 8.32
C ALA A 72 18.68 -4.74 8.70
N SER A 73 18.77 -5.78 9.52
CA SER A 73 19.99 -6.56 9.78
C SER A 73 20.07 -7.73 8.81
#